data_AF-A0A2W6SMB1-F1
#
_entry.id   AF-A0A2W6SMB1-F1
#
_cell.length_a   1.000
_cell.length_b   1.000
_cell.length_c   1.000
_cell.angle_alpha   90.00
_cell.angle_beta   90.00
_cell.angle_gamma   90.00
#
_symmetry.space_group_name_H-M   'P 1'
#
loop_
_entity.id
_entity.type
_entity.pdbx_description
1 polymer ?
#
loop_
_entity_poly.entity_id
_entity_poly.type
_entity_poly.pdbx_seq_one_letter_code
_entity_poly.pdbx_strand_id
1 'polypeptide(L)'
;MATVIYWLSFKVSTDRSPSKGVDGVRRQSIYDAVTTFDPGYWEETTSFILFDAEDDIDAVGRAVVAGLDADLDTVVIRKMSTATGRFWGKVTMPTFLRGYVANITRLS
;
A
#
# COMPACT_ATOMS: atom_id res chain seq x y z
N MET A 1 -23.61 -11.60 -6.88
CA MET A 1 -23.06 -10.29 -7.34
C MET A 1 -21.56 -10.45 -7.51
N ALA A 2 -20.95 -9.80 -8.50
CA ALA A 2 -19.50 -9.84 -8.67
C ALA A 2 -18.83 -9.04 -7.54
N THR A 3 -17.74 -9.57 -6.99
CA THR A 3 -16.91 -8.84 -6.04
C THR A 3 -16.19 -7.69 -6.75
N VAL A 4 -16.31 -6.47 -6.23
CA VAL A 4 -15.65 -5.28 -6.76
C VAL A 4 -14.56 -4.86 -5.77
N ILE A 5 -13.33 -4.65 -6.28
CA ILE A 5 -12.17 -4.29 -5.47
C ILE A 5 -11.97 -2.77 -5.55
N TYR A 6 -11.88 -2.10 -4.41
CA TYR A 6 -11.70 -0.65 -4.31
C TYR A 6 -10.29 -0.31 -3.83
N TRP A 7 -9.68 0.72 -4.44
CA TRP A 7 -8.38 1.29 -4.03
C TRP A 7 -8.61 2.71 -3.50
N LEU A 8 -8.28 2.96 -2.23
CA LEU A 8 -8.42 4.26 -1.59
C LEU A 8 -7.05 4.81 -1.20
N SER A 9 -6.68 5.97 -1.72
CA SER A 9 -5.49 6.73 -1.30
C SER A 9 -5.92 8.10 -0.78
N PHE A 10 -5.39 8.51 0.37
CA PHE A 10 -5.80 9.76 1.01
C PHE A 10 -4.61 10.47 1.67
N LYS A 11 -4.72 11.80 1.79
CA LYS A 11 -3.85 12.64 2.60
C LYS A 11 -4.70 13.36 3.64
N VAL A 12 -4.32 13.26 4.91
CA VAL A 12 -4.92 14.05 5.98
C VAL A 12 -3.95 15.17 6.34
N SER A 13 -4.42 16.43 6.29
CA SER A 13 -3.62 17.59 6.71
C SER A 13 -3.23 17.46 8.19
N THR A 14 -2.02 17.91 8.53
CA THR A 14 -1.56 18.05 9.92
C THR A 14 -2.28 19.18 10.66
N ASP A 15 -2.90 20.12 9.95
CA ASP A 15 -3.65 21.21 10.56
C ASP A 15 -4.86 20.69 11.33
N ARG A 16 -5.07 21.21 12.54
CA ARG A 16 -6.22 20.85 13.37
C ARG A 16 -7.52 21.34 12.73
N SER A 17 -8.47 20.43 12.59
CA SER A 17 -9.87 20.79 12.29
C SER A 17 -10.61 21.16 13.58
N PRO A 18 -11.34 22.29 13.62
CA PRO A 18 -12.15 22.66 14.79
C PRO A 18 -13.23 21.63 15.15
N SER A 19 -13.82 20.97 14.14
CA SER A 19 -14.94 20.03 14.33
C SER A 19 -14.53 18.56 14.26
N LYS A 20 -13.38 18.26 13.64
CA LYS A 20 -12.93 16.87 13.39
C LYS A 20 -11.61 16.52 14.07
N GLY A 21 -11.01 17.45 14.81
CA GLY A 21 -9.81 17.21 15.60
C GLY A 21 -8.51 17.19 14.79
N VAL A 22 -7.51 16.50 15.33
CA VAL A 22 -6.16 16.41 14.75
C VAL A 22 -6.08 15.35 13.66
N ASP A 23 -4.94 15.27 12.97
CA ASP A 23 -4.73 14.33 11.85
C ASP A 23 -4.86 12.87 12.27
N GLY A 24 -4.36 12.48 13.44
CA GLY A 24 -4.51 11.11 13.96
C GLY A 24 -5.97 10.65 14.07
N VAL A 25 -6.84 11.48 14.67
CA VAL A 25 -8.28 11.17 14.82
C VAL A 25 -8.96 11.03 13.46
N ARG A 26 -8.62 11.90 12.51
CA ARG A 26 -9.22 11.87 11.17
C ARG A 26 -8.71 10.69 10.34
N ARG A 27 -7.43 10.33 10.44
CA ARG A 27 -6.91 9.09 9.82
C ARG A 27 -7.62 7.87 10.38
N GLN A 28 -7.77 7.78 11.71
CA GLN A 28 -8.46 6.68 12.36
C GLN A 28 -9.91 6.54 11.87
N SER A 29 -10.64 7.66 11.72
CA SER A 29 -12.02 7.61 11.21
C SER A 29 -12.16 7.04 9.79
N ILE A 30 -11.13 7.16 8.96
CA ILE A 30 -11.10 6.55 7.62
C ILE A 30 -10.90 5.03 7.75
N TYR A 31 -9.99 4.59 8.62
CA TYR A 31 -9.75 3.16 8.90
C TYR A 31 -10.98 2.49 9.51
N ASP A 32 -11.64 3.13 10.48
CA ASP A 32 -12.87 2.63 11.10
C ASP A 32 -13.99 2.46 10.05
N ALA A 33 -14.11 3.42 9.12
CA ALA A 33 -15.08 3.34 8.04
C ALA A 33 -14.79 2.18 7.08
N VAL A 34 -13.53 1.96 6.68
CA VAL A 34 -13.15 0.84 5.80
C VAL A 34 -13.39 -0.51 6.48
N THR A 35 -13.06 -0.63 7.77
CA THR A 35 -13.24 -1.86 8.57
C THR A 35 -14.71 -2.33 8.60
N THR A 36 -15.66 -1.40 8.46
CA THR A 36 -17.09 -1.73 8.39
C THR A 36 -17.45 -2.55 7.14
N PHE A 37 -16.71 -2.36 6.04
CA PHE A 37 -16.96 -3.03 4.76
C PHE A 37 -16.04 -4.23 4.53
N ASP A 38 -14.82 -4.18 5.05
CA ASP A 38 -13.83 -5.24 4.92
C ASP A 38 -12.97 -5.30 6.20
N PRO A 39 -13.27 -6.18 7.17
CA PRO A 39 -12.43 -6.34 8.36
C PRO A 39 -11.09 -7.02 8.05
N GLY A 40 -10.89 -7.52 6.82
CA GLY A 40 -9.64 -8.10 6.33
C GLY A 40 -8.89 -7.18 5.36
N TYR A 41 -9.22 -5.88 5.33
CA TYR A 41 -8.53 -4.93 4.47
C TYR A 41 -7.02 -4.94 4.73
N TRP A 42 -6.24 -4.64 3.70
CA TRP A 42 -4.79 -4.63 3.82
C TRP A 42 -4.32 -3.48 4.72
N GLU A 43 -4.05 -3.80 5.99
CA GLU A 43 -3.59 -2.85 7.02
C GLU A 43 -2.08 -2.53 6.91
N GLU A 44 -1.33 -3.36 6.19
CA GLU A 44 0.13 -3.21 6.01
C GLU A 44 0.45 -2.13 4.96
N THR A 45 1.71 -1.68 4.89
CA THR A 45 2.24 -0.63 3.97
C THR A 45 1.27 0.54 3.68
N THR A 46 1.11 1.44 4.64
CA THR A 46 0.20 2.60 4.57
C THR A 46 0.77 3.84 3.88
N SER A 47 2.02 3.79 3.41
CA SER A 47 2.71 4.92 2.75
C SER A 47 2.89 4.64 1.26
N PHE A 48 2.54 5.62 0.42
CA PHE A 48 2.65 5.52 -1.04
C PHE A 48 3.47 6.68 -1.60
N ILE A 49 4.38 6.37 -2.54
CA ILE A 49 5.23 7.33 -3.25
C ILE A 49 4.98 7.12 -4.75
N LEU A 50 4.63 8.19 -5.45
CA LEU A 50 4.59 8.24 -6.91
C LEU A 50 5.87 8.87 -7.43
N PHE A 51 6.54 8.20 -8.37
CA PHE A 51 7.72 8.71 -9.04
C PHE A 51 7.80 8.13 -10.46
N ASP A 52 8.44 8.87 -11.35
CA ASP A 52 8.77 8.40 -12.69
C ASP A 52 10.15 7.75 -12.68
N ALA A 53 10.29 6.68 -13.45
CA ALA A 53 11.56 6.01 -13.67
C ALA A 53 11.59 5.43 -15.10
N GLU A 54 12.74 5.54 -15.76
CA GLU A 54 12.99 4.90 -17.06
C GLU A 54 13.43 3.43 -16.88
N ASP A 55 13.94 3.10 -15.69
CA ASP A 55 14.39 1.77 -15.32
C ASP A 55 13.25 0.73 -15.25
N ASP A 56 13.64 -0.54 -15.35
CA ASP A 56 12.72 -1.66 -15.12
C ASP A 56 12.36 -1.78 -13.62
N ILE A 57 11.19 -2.38 -13.35
CA ILE A 57 10.64 -2.47 -11.99
C ILE A 57 11.54 -3.30 -11.04
N ASP A 58 12.36 -4.21 -11.56
CA ASP A 58 13.27 -5.03 -10.76
C ASP A 58 14.52 -4.24 -10.37
N ALA A 59 15.06 -3.42 -11.27
CA ALA A 59 16.13 -2.48 -10.98
C ALA A 59 15.71 -1.43 -9.93
N VAL A 60 14.53 -0.83 -10.11
CA VAL A 60 13.92 0.09 -9.14
C VAL A 60 13.72 -0.61 -7.79
N GLY A 61 13.17 -1.83 -7.82
CA GLY A 61 12.94 -2.63 -6.62
C GLY A 61 14.20 -2.87 -5.80
N ARG A 62 15.28 -3.32 -6.44
CA ARG A 62 16.58 -3.54 -5.77
C ARG A 62 17.13 -2.27 -5.12
N ALA A 63 17.00 -1.13 -5.80
CA ALA A 63 17.47 0.15 -5.26
C ALA A 63 16.67 0.58 -4.02
N VAL A 64 15.34 0.45 -4.07
CA VAL A 64 14.44 0.85 -2.96
C VAL A 64 14.66 0.00 -1.71
N VAL A 65 14.93 -1.30 -1.86
CA VAL A 65 15.05 -2.23 -0.72
C VAL A 65 16.47 -2.32 -0.14
N ALA A 66 17.47 -1.67 -0.75
CA ALA A 66 18.89 -1.84 -0.40
C ALA A 66 19.24 -1.49 1.07
N GLY A 67 18.42 -0.69 1.74
CA GLY A 67 18.62 -0.28 3.13
C GLY A 67 17.61 -0.85 4.12
N LEU A 68 16.78 -1.82 3.71
CA LEU A 68 15.67 -2.33 4.51
C LEU A 68 16.00 -3.70 5.14
N ASP A 69 15.22 -4.08 6.16
CA ASP A 69 15.28 -5.38 6.82
C ASP A 69 14.13 -6.29 6.33
N ALA A 70 14.46 -7.46 5.77
CA ALA A 70 13.48 -8.33 5.10
C ALA A 70 12.48 -9.00 6.06
N ASP A 71 12.83 -9.09 7.34
CA ASP A 71 12.00 -9.73 8.35
C ASP A 71 11.08 -8.72 9.06
N LEU A 72 11.43 -7.43 9.00
CA LEU A 72 10.71 -6.34 9.67
C LEU A 72 9.94 -5.43 8.72
N ASP A 73 10.47 -5.20 7.52
CA ASP A 73 9.93 -4.24 6.56
C ASP A 73 9.18 -4.95 5.42
N THR A 74 8.27 -4.20 4.79
CA THR A 74 7.56 -4.64 3.59
C THR A 74 7.48 -3.50 2.59
N VAL A 75 7.79 -3.80 1.34
CA VAL A 75 7.68 -2.86 0.23
C VAL A 75 6.86 -3.47 -0.89
N VAL A 76 5.96 -2.69 -1.46
CA VAL A 76 5.22 -3.05 -2.67
C VAL A 76 5.37 -1.93 -3.70
N ILE A 77 5.90 -2.27 -4.87
CA ILE A 77 6.10 -1.36 -5.99
C ILE A 77 5.19 -1.80 -7.13
N ARG A 78 4.49 -0.85 -7.76
CA ARG A 78 3.59 -1.14 -8.88
C ARG A 78 3.91 -0.25 -10.07
N LYS A 79 4.12 -0.86 -11.23
CA LYS A 79 4.17 -0.14 -12.50
C LYS A 79 2.74 0.09 -12.99
N MET A 80 2.31 1.35 -12.94
CA MET A 80 0.92 1.72 -13.21
C MET A 80 0.53 1.51 -14.68
N SER A 81 1.46 1.69 -15.63
CA SER A 81 1.19 1.56 -17.06
C SER A 81 0.93 0.13 -17.53
N THR A 82 1.50 -0.87 -16.84
CA THR A 82 1.38 -2.30 -17.21
C THR A 82 0.62 -3.12 -16.18
N ALA A 83 0.11 -2.50 -15.12
CA ALA A 83 -0.53 -3.15 -13.98
C ALA A 83 0.29 -4.35 -13.43
N THR A 84 1.62 -4.22 -13.42
CA THR A 84 2.54 -5.22 -12.85
C THR A 84 3.06 -4.75 -11.49
N GLY A 85 3.20 -5.68 -10.55
CA GLY A 85 3.65 -5.40 -9.20
C GLY A 85 4.90 -6.18 -8.80
N ARG A 86 5.61 -5.66 -7.81
CA ARG A 86 6.70 -6.29 -7.08
C ARG A 86 6.50 -6.11 -5.59
N PHE A 87 6.84 -7.12 -4.79
CA PHE A 87 6.90 -6.96 -3.35
C PHE A 87 8.18 -7.53 -2.77
N TRP A 88 8.59 -7.01 -1.62
CA TRP A 88 9.73 -7.47 -0.85
C TRP A 88 9.38 -7.47 0.65
N GLY A 89 10.03 -8.35 1.41
CA GLY A 89 9.79 -8.52 2.83
C GLY A 89 8.74 -9.58 3.19
N LYS A 90 8.47 -9.72 4.49
CA LYS A 90 7.49 -10.66 5.04
C LYS A 90 6.08 -10.11 4.87
N VAL A 91 5.25 -10.80 4.08
CA VAL A 91 3.82 -10.50 3.94
C VAL A 91 3.03 -11.46 4.82
N THR A 92 2.24 -10.93 5.76
CA THR A 92 1.48 -11.76 6.71
C THR A 92 0.34 -12.50 6.02
N MET A 93 -0.25 -11.91 4.97
CA MET A 93 -1.35 -12.48 4.19
C MET A 93 -1.15 -12.32 2.66
N PRO A 94 -0.33 -13.17 2.02
CA PRO A 94 0.04 -13.04 0.60
C PRO A 94 -1.12 -13.14 -0.39
N THR A 95 -2.21 -13.79 0.00
CA THR A 95 -3.43 -13.97 -0.82
C THR A 95 -4.18 -12.65 -1.01
N PHE A 96 -4.21 -11.78 -0.01
CA PHE A 96 -4.85 -10.47 -0.10
C PHE A 96 -4.10 -9.54 -1.02
N LEU A 97 -2.77 -9.58 -0.97
CA LEU A 97 -1.93 -8.77 -1.83
C LEU A 97 -2.20 -9.00 -3.33
N ARG A 98 -2.45 -10.25 -3.73
CA ARG A 98 -2.82 -10.62 -5.10
C ARG A 98 -4.21 -10.12 -5.52
N GLY A 99 -5.11 -9.89 -4.56
CA GLY A 99 -6.41 -9.27 -4.80
C GLY A 99 -6.30 -7.77 -5.09
N TYR A 100 -5.40 -7.07 -4.39
CA TYR A 100 -5.25 -5.61 -4.54
C TYR A 100 -4.27 -5.19 -5.64
N VAL A 101 -3.26 -6.03 -5.95
CA VAL A 101 -2.23 -5.75 -6.95
C VAL A 101 -2.18 -6.85 -8.01
N ALA A 102 -2.63 -6.51 -9.22
CA ALA A 102 -2.53 -7.40 -10.36
C ALA A 102 -1.07 -7.76 -10.70
N ASN A 103 -0.86 -8.98 -11.20
CA ASN A 103 0.42 -9.47 -11.72
C ASN A 103 1.63 -9.20 -10.80
N ILE A 104 1.45 -9.45 -9.49
CA ILE A 104 2.49 -9.20 -8.48
C ILE A 104 3.44 -10.38 -8.30
N THR A 105 4.74 -10.11 -8.14
CA THR A 105 5.81 -11.09 -7.94
C THR A 105 6.76 -10.66 -6.82
N ARG A 106 7.34 -11.62 -6.08
CA ARG A 106 8.32 -11.31 -5.03
C ARG A 106 9.66 -10.93 -5.66
N LEU A 107 10.30 -9.88 -5.15
CA LEU A 107 11.68 -9.54 -5.47
C LEU A 107 12.61 -10.53 -4.76
N SER A 108 13.59 -11.06 -5.51
CA SER A 108 14.68 -11.91 -5.02
C SER A 108 15.80 -11.09 -4.41
#